data_AF-A0A060X1Q9-F1
#
_entry.id   AF-A0A060X1Q9-F1
#
_cell.length_a   1.000
_cell.length_b   1.000
_cell.length_c   1.000
_cell.angle_alpha   90.00
_cell.angle_beta   90.00
_cell.angle_gamma   90.00
#
_symmetry.space_group_name_H-M   'P 1'
#
loop_
_entity.id
_entity.type
_entity.pdbx_description
1 polymer ?
#
loop_
_entity_poly.entity_id
_entity_poly.type
_entity_poly.pdbx_seq_one_letter_code
_entity_poly.pdbx_strand_id
1 'polypeptide(L)'
;MNPMAQLYYKKASYSPYRDRIPLQIVRAEAELSVEERAYLTAVEKGDYAGVKLALQEAEIYYNINVNCLDPLGRSALLIAIENENLEVMELLLNHGVHVGDALLYAIRKEVVGAVELLLSHRRPSGEKQHDGYMLCICSPGYIHVPNLMMDTQFSEFTPDITPIMLAAHTNNYEIIKLLVQRKVTIPRPHQIRCDCVACVSSSEVDSLRHSRSRLNVYKTLASPSLIALSSEDPILTAFRLGWELKELSKVENEFRQEYEELSQQCKLFAKDLLDQARSSRELETILNHRDYLSEELDPKDCRDLAKLKLAIKYHQKEFVSQPNCQQLLATLWYDGFPGWRRHHWAVKLVTCFTIGLLFPIFSLVYLLAPRSALGLFIKKPFIKFICHTASYLTFLFLLLLASQHIVRTDLHVQGPPPTVVEWMILPWVLGFIWAEIKEMWDGGFTEYVHDWWNLMDFAMNSLYLATISLKLVAYFKVRVFFSR
;
A
#
# COMPACT_ATOMS: atom_id res chain seq x y z
N MET A 1 -47.51 -13.17 -7.96
CA MET A 1 -47.53 -12.70 -6.56
C MET A 1 -47.18 -13.89 -5.68
N ASN A 2 -46.06 -13.82 -4.95
CA ASN A 2 -45.54 -14.94 -4.16
C ASN A 2 -46.45 -15.20 -2.94
N PRO A 3 -46.94 -16.43 -2.70
CA PRO A 3 -47.77 -16.75 -1.53
C PRO A 3 -47.03 -16.54 -0.20
N MET A 4 -45.69 -16.56 -0.22
CA MET A 4 -44.83 -16.18 0.91
C MET A 4 -45.01 -14.73 1.38
N ALA A 5 -45.31 -13.78 0.48
CA ALA A 5 -45.44 -12.36 0.86
C ALA A 5 -46.66 -12.08 1.74
N GLN A 6 -47.68 -12.95 1.73
CA GLN A 6 -48.86 -12.80 2.59
C GLN A 6 -48.63 -13.26 4.04
N LEU A 7 -47.63 -14.12 4.29
CA LEU A 7 -47.25 -14.55 5.64
C LEU A 7 -46.44 -13.47 6.39
N TYR A 8 -45.73 -12.61 5.66
CA TYR A 8 -44.85 -11.59 6.25
C TYR A 8 -45.52 -10.26 6.60
N TYR A 9 -46.74 -10.01 6.11
CA TYR A 9 -47.44 -8.74 6.36
C TYR A 9 -48.78 -9.00 7.04
N LYS A 10 -48.83 -8.82 8.37
CA LYS A 10 -50.10 -8.76 9.10
C LYS A 10 -50.91 -7.56 8.58
N LYS A 11 -52.12 -7.81 8.05
CA LYS A 11 -53.04 -6.73 7.66
C LYS A 11 -53.35 -5.86 8.88
N ALA A 12 -53.14 -4.56 8.75
CA ALA A 12 -53.45 -3.58 9.79
C ALA A 12 -54.92 -3.71 10.22
N SER A 13 -55.16 -3.98 11.50
CA SER A 13 -56.47 -3.83 12.11
C SER A 13 -56.81 -2.33 12.14
N TYR A 14 -57.94 -1.95 11.54
CA TYR A 14 -58.42 -0.57 11.55
C TYR A 14 -58.49 -0.05 12.99
N SER A 15 -57.62 0.92 13.33
CA SER A 15 -57.67 1.65 14.60
C SER A 15 -58.93 2.52 14.62
N PRO A 16 -59.76 2.49 15.68
CA PRO A 16 -60.92 3.37 15.81
C PRO A 16 -60.53 4.83 16.10
N TYR A 17 -59.26 5.10 16.42
CA TYR A 17 -58.72 6.44 16.68
C TYR A 17 -57.96 6.93 15.43
N ARG A 18 -58.54 7.90 14.71
CA ARG A 18 -57.98 8.49 13.47
C ARG A 18 -56.81 9.45 13.71
N ASP A 19 -56.59 9.89 14.95
CA ASP A 19 -55.56 10.88 15.31
C ASP A 19 -54.23 10.25 15.75
N ARG A 20 -54.10 8.91 15.68
CA ARG A 20 -52.89 8.20 16.10
C ARG A 20 -52.45 7.22 15.02
N ILE A 21 -51.14 7.23 14.71
CA ILE A 21 -50.51 6.25 13.82
C ILE A 21 -50.34 4.94 14.62
N PRO A 22 -50.96 3.82 14.23
CA PRO A 22 -50.78 2.56 14.91
C PRO A 22 -49.37 2.01 14.63
N LEU A 23 -48.55 1.91 15.67
CA LEU A 23 -47.27 1.20 15.61
C LEU A 23 -47.53 -0.29 15.80
N GLN A 24 -47.28 -1.08 14.77
CA GLN A 24 -47.39 -2.54 14.81
C GLN A 24 -46.09 -3.16 14.30
N ILE A 25 -45.68 -4.27 14.91
CA ILE A 25 -44.57 -5.07 14.39
C ILE A 25 -44.99 -5.63 13.02
N VAL A 26 -44.42 -5.07 11.96
CA VAL A 26 -44.79 -5.37 10.57
C VAL A 26 -44.28 -6.75 10.14
N ARG A 27 -43.12 -7.16 10.66
CA ARG A 27 -42.50 -8.47 10.40
C ARG A 27 -42.67 -9.34 11.65
N ALA A 28 -43.57 -10.30 11.60
CA ALA A 28 -43.71 -11.28 12.69
C ALA A 28 -42.66 -12.38 12.50
N GLU A 29 -41.73 -12.49 13.44
CA GLU A 29 -40.80 -13.61 13.53
C GLU A 29 -41.45 -14.78 14.28
N ALA A 30 -40.86 -15.97 14.18
CA ALA A 30 -41.34 -17.13 14.94
C ALA A 30 -41.18 -16.86 16.44
N GLU A 31 -42.28 -16.88 17.20
CA GLU A 31 -42.22 -16.69 18.64
C GLU A 31 -41.60 -17.92 19.31
N LEU A 32 -40.51 -17.72 20.05
CA LEU A 32 -39.87 -18.80 20.82
C LEU A 32 -40.80 -19.31 21.91
N SER A 33 -40.77 -20.63 22.12
CA SER A 33 -41.43 -21.28 23.25
C SER A 33 -40.84 -20.84 24.60
N VAL A 34 -41.58 -21.04 25.69
CA VAL A 34 -41.13 -20.65 27.04
C VAL A 34 -39.88 -21.44 27.43
N GLU A 35 -39.78 -22.70 27.01
CA GLU A 35 -38.65 -23.59 27.29
C GLU A 35 -37.41 -23.17 26.49
N GLU A 36 -37.55 -22.82 25.21
CA GLU A 36 -36.45 -22.29 24.39
C GLU A 36 -35.93 -20.94 24.93
N ARG A 37 -36.82 -20.06 25.42
CA ARG A 37 -36.41 -18.81 26.07
C ARG A 37 -35.65 -19.08 27.36
N ALA A 38 -36.09 -20.05 28.16
CA ALA A 38 -35.39 -20.44 29.39
C ALA A 38 -33.99 -21.01 29.08
N TYR A 39 -33.88 -21.85 28.05
CA TYR A 39 -32.61 -22.38 27.55
C TYR A 39 -31.65 -21.27 27.09
N LEU A 40 -32.10 -20.36 26.22
CA LEU A 40 -31.28 -19.24 25.73
C LEU A 40 -30.88 -18.27 26.86
N THR A 41 -31.77 -18.03 27.83
CA THR A 41 -31.46 -17.23 29.02
C THR A 41 -30.41 -17.92 29.90
N ALA A 42 -30.42 -19.25 30.01
CA ALA A 42 -29.41 -20.00 30.74
C ALA A 42 -28.05 -19.92 30.06
N VAL A 43 -28.02 -19.99 28.73
CA VAL A 43 -26.80 -19.79 27.91
C VAL A 43 -26.28 -18.36 28.07
N GLU A 44 -27.16 -17.35 28.01
CA GLU A 44 -26.79 -15.94 28.19
C GLU A 44 -26.20 -15.66 29.58
N LYS A 45 -26.72 -16.31 30.62
CA LYS A 45 -26.16 -16.22 31.99
C LYS A 45 -24.89 -17.04 32.19
N GLY A 46 -24.56 -17.93 31.25
CA GLY A 46 -23.43 -18.85 31.40
C GLY A 46 -23.66 -19.97 32.42
N ASP A 47 -24.91 -20.35 32.69
CA ASP A 47 -25.24 -21.43 33.63
C ASP A 47 -24.97 -22.80 33.00
N TYR A 48 -23.76 -23.33 33.22
CA TYR A 48 -23.34 -24.61 32.69
C TYR A 48 -24.27 -25.77 33.09
N ALA A 49 -24.73 -25.81 34.34
CA ALA A 49 -25.58 -26.89 34.84
C ALA A 49 -26.97 -26.83 34.21
N GLY A 50 -27.56 -25.62 34.13
CA GLY A 50 -28.84 -25.40 33.48
C GLY A 50 -28.83 -25.75 31.99
N VAL A 51 -27.78 -25.33 31.26
CA VAL A 51 -27.64 -25.63 29.83
C VAL A 51 -27.44 -27.14 29.62
N LYS A 52 -26.63 -27.81 30.45
CA LYS A 52 -26.41 -29.26 30.36
C LYS A 52 -27.72 -30.05 30.55
N LEU A 53 -28.51 -29.68 31.55
CA LEU A 53 -29.81 -30.31 31.80
C LEU A 53 -30.77 -30.10 30.63
N ALA A 54 -30.86 -28.87 30.13
CA ALA A 54 -31.72 -28.55 28.99
C ALA A 54 -31.34 -29.33 27.72
N LEU A 55 -30.04 -29.52 27.45
CA LEU A 55 -29.59 -30.34 26.31
C LEU A 55 -29.91 -31.82 26.49
N GLN A 56 -29.72 -32.36 27.69
CA GLN A 56 -30.07 -33.76 28.00
C GLN A 56 -31.57 -34.02 27.89
N GLU A 57 -32.39 -33.07 28.36
CA GLU A 57 -33.86 -33.14 28.21
C GLU A 57 -34.27 -33.03 26.74
N ALA A 58 -33.61 -32.19 25.95
CA ALA A 58 -33.88 -32.04 24.52
C ALA A 58 -33.61 -33.34 23.74
N GLU A 59 -32.57 -34.11 24.10
CA GLU A 59 -32.29 -35.42 23.49
C GLU A 59 -33.38 -36.48 23.78
N ILE A 60 -34.02 -36.39 24.95
CA ILE A 60 -35.00 -37.39 25.41
C ILE A 60 -36.42 -37.03 24.93
N TYR A 61 -36.81 -35.77 25.09
CA TYR A 61 -38.19 -35.32 24.93
C TYR A 61 -38.44 -34.56 23.62
N TYR A 62 -37.40 -34.12 22.90
CA TYR A 62 -37.49 -33.31 21.68
C TYR A 62 -38.40 -32.08 21.83
N ASN A 63 -38.49 -31.54 23.05
CA ASN A 63 -39.32 -30.39 23.42
C ASN A 63 -38.69 -29.05 23.04
N ILE A 64 -37.35 -28.99 22.99
CA ILE A 64 -36.57 -27.78 22.70
C ILE A 64 -35.80 -27.98 21.39
N ASN A 65 -35.91 -27.02 20.47
CA ASN A 65 -34.98 -26.96 19.35
C ASN A 65 -33.64 -26.38 19.82
N VAL A 66 -32.60 -27.22 19.85
CA VAL A 66 -31.24 -26.81 20.25
C VAL A 66 -30.67 -25.68 19.37
N ASN A 67 -31.12 -25.60 18.10
CA ASN A 67 -30.74 -24.56 17.14
C ASN A 67 -31.76 -23.40 17.07
N CYS A 68 -32.54 -23.18 18.13
CA CYS A 68 -33.43 -22.02 18.21
C CYS A 68 -32.64 -20.70 18.10
N LEU A 69 -33.31 -19.70 17.53
CA LEU A 69 -32.76 -18.37 17.32
C LEU A 69 -33.53 -17.37 18.18
N ASP A 70 -32.81 -16.47 18.83
CA ASP A 70 -33.38 -15.28 19.47
C ASP A 70 -34.15 -14.41 18.46
N PRO A 71 -35.01 -13.48 18.91
CA PRO A 71 -35.59 -12.42 18.07
C PRO A 71 -34.55 -11.48 17.42
N LEU A 72 -33.26 -11.63 17.78
CA LEU A 72 -32.13 -10.94 17.15
C LEU A 72 -31.42 -11.82 16.10
N GLY A 73 -31.91 -13.05 15.86
CA GLY A 73 -31.30 -14.02 14.95
C GLY A 73 -30.05 -14.73 15.52
N ARG A 74 -29.79 -14.63 16.83
CA ARG A 74 -28.62 -15.28 17.46
C ARG A 74 -28.96 -16.71 17.88
N SER A 75 -28.09 -17.66 17.56
CA SER A 75 -28.18 -19.02 18.12
C SER A 75 -27.54 -19.08 19.50
N ALA A 76 -27.84 -20.13 20.28
CA ALA A 76 -27.19 -20.40 21.57
C ALA A 76 -25.66 -20.36 21.47
N LEU A 77 -25.08 -20.90 20.39
CA LEU A 77 -23.63 -20.87 20.18
C LEU A 77 -23.10 -19.45 19.97
N LEU A 78 -23.82 -18.59 19.25
CA LEU A 78 -23.41 -17.19 19.05
C LEU A 78 -23.48 -16.39 20.36
N ILE A 79 -24.48 -16.65 21.21
CA ILE A 79 -24.60 -16.03 22.54
C ILE A 79 -23.43 -16.46 23.44
N ALA A 80 -23.08 -17.76 23.42
CA ALA A 80 -21.94 -18.26 24.18
C ALA A 80 -20.60 -17.65 23.73
N ILE A 81 -20.42 -17.43 22.42
CA ILE A 81 -19.25 -16.73 21.86
C ILE A 81 -19.26 -15.26 22.26
N GLU A 82 -20.40 -14.57 22.19
CA GLU A 82 -20.54 -13.16 22.55
C GLU A 82 -20.21 -12.90 24.03
N ASN A 83 -20.52 -13.86 24.91
CA ASN A 83 -20.20 -13.82 26.33
C ASN A 83 -18.84 -14.46 26.70
N GLU A 84 -18.05 -14.89 25.71
CA GLU A 84 -16.74 -15.54 25.89
C GLU A 84 -16.75 -16.77 26.82
N ASN A 85 -17.90 -17.47 26.93
CA ASN A 85 -18.03 -18.62 27.81
C ASN A 85 -17.60 -19.92 27.11
N LEU A 86 -16.30 -20.20 27.16
CA LEU A 86 -15.67 -21.36 26.50
C LEU A 86 -16.22 -22.72 26.97
N GLU A 87 -16.58 -22.85 28.25
CA GLU A 87 -17.09 -24.11 28.83
C GLU A 87 -18.47 -24.45 28.26
N VAL A 88 -19.36 -23.45 28.19
CA VAL A 88 -20.69 -23.60 27.58
C VAL A 88 -20.55 -23.85 26.08
N MET A 89 -19.62 -23.18 25.40
CA MET A 89 -19.33 -23.46 24.00
C MET A 89 -18.90 -24.91 23.76
N GLU A 90 -17.97 -25.44 24.55
CA GLU A 90 -17.50 -26.81 24.43
C GLU A 90 -18.65 -27.81 24.65
N LEU A 91 -19.50 -27.54 25.65
CA LEU A 91 -20.69 -28.34 25.92
C LEU A 91 -21.69 -28.32 24.76
N LEU A 92 -21.96 -27.15 24.17
CA LEU A 92 -22.83 -27.00 23.00
C LEU A 92 -22.28 -27.75 21.78
N LEU A 93 -20.98 -27.63 21.51
CA LEU A 93 -20.32 -28.33 20.42
C LEU A 93 -20.34 -29.85 20.61
N ASN A 94 -20.18 -30.34 21.84
CA ASN A 94 -20.25 -31.77 22.16
C ASN A 94 -21.64 -32.38 21.90
N HIS A 95 -22.73 -31.59 22.01
CA HIS A 95 -24.10 -32.04 21.70
C HIS A 95 -24.51 -31.74 20.24
N GLY A 96 -23.56 -31.39 19.36
CA GLY A 96 -23.79 -31.31 17.92
C GLY A 96 -24.61 -30.11 17.43
N VAL A 97 -24.55 -28.96 18.14
CA VAL A 97 -25.21 -27.72 17.71
C VAL A 97 -24.73 -27.28 16.31
N HIS A 98 -25.64 -26.69 15.52
CA HIS A 98 -25.29 -26.19 14.20
C HIS A 98 -24.32 -25.01 14.28
N VAL A 99 -23.11 -25.21 13.76
CA VAL A 99 -22.03 -24.21 13.81
C VAL A 99 -22.29 -23.03 12.88
N GLY A 100 -22.81 -23.26 11.66
CA GLY A 100 -23.07 -22.20 10.67
C GLY A 100 -21.94 -21.17 10.55
N ASP A 101 -22.29 -19.89 10.71
CA ASP A 101 -21.36 -18.75 10.65
C ASP A 101 -20.64 -18.45 11.98
N ALA A 102 -20.74 -19.32 12.99
CA ALA A 102 -20.16 -19.09 14.31
C ALA A 102 -18.65 -18.84 14.28
N LEU A 103 -17.92 -19.46 13.33
CA LEU A 103 -16.49 -19.19 13.15
C LEU A 103 -16.24 -17.75 12.69
N LEU A 104 -16.99 -17.26 11.70
CA LEU A 104 -16.86 -15.87 11.23
C LEU A 104 -17.25 -14.88 12.34
N TYR A 105 -18.31 -15.20 13.10
CA TYR A 105 -18.73 -14.40 14.23
C TYR A 105 -17.66 -14.33 15.34
N ALA A 106 -17.06 -15.46 15.71
CA ALA A 106 -15.97 -15.53 16.69
C ALA A 106 -14.75 -14.71 16.26
N ILE A 107 -14.40 -14.75 14.97
CA ILE A 107 -13.30 -13.95 14.40
C ILE A 107 -13.61 -12.46 14.48
N ARG A 108 -14.85 -12.05 14.16
CA ARG A 108 -15.27 -10.65 14.24
C ARG A 108 -15.26 -10.11 15.67
N LYS A 109 -15.58 -10.95 16.65
CA LYS A 109 -15.50 -10.60 18.09
C LYS A 109 -14.08 -10.74 18.65
N GLU A 110 -13.13 -11.20 17.86
CA GLU A 110 -11.72 -11.36 18.23
C GLU A 110 -11.45 -12.34 19.39
N VAL A 111 -12.36 -13.31 19.59
CA VAL A 111 -12.27 -14.29 20.69
C VAL A 111 -11.40 -15.47 20.27
N VAL A 112 -10.11 -15.43 20.61
CA VAL A 112 -9.11 -16.44 20.19
C VAL A 112 -9.45 -17.85 20.66
N GLY A 113 -9.86 -18.01 21.94
CA GLY A 113 -10.22 -19.31 22.50
C GLY A 113 -11.42 -19.97 21.80
N ALA A 114 -12.43 -19.16 21.44
CA ALA A 114 -13.58 -19.62 20.66
C ALA A 114 -13.15 -20.11 19.27
N VAL A 115 -12.26 -19.37 18.60
CA VAL A 115 -11.73 -19.77 17.29
C VAL A 115 -10.92 -21.07 17.38
N GLU A 116 -10.05 -21.23 18.39
CA GLU A 116 -9.32 -22.49 18.59
C GLU A 116 -10.24 -23.68 18.84
N LEU A 117 -11.24 -23.51 19.71
CA LEU A 117 -12.25 -24.55 19.98
C LEU A 117 -12.99 -24.93 18.69
N LEU A 118 -13.46 -23.94 17.91
CA LEU A 118 -14.16 -24.20 16.65
C LEU A 118 -13.26 -24.84 15.57
N LEU A 119 -11.98 -24.49 15.50
CA LEU A 119 -11.01 -25.08 14.57
C LEU A 119 -10.50 -26.47 15.00
N SER A 120 -10.58 -26.78 16.30
CA SER A 120 -10.24 -28.10 16.86
C SER A 120 -11.42 -29.07 16.81
N HIS A 121 -12.65 -28.55 16.85
CA HIS A 121 -13.85 -29.34 16.86
C HIS A 121 -14.03 -30.10 15.52
N ARG A 122 -13.86 -31.42 15.57
CA ARG A 122 -14.16 -32.31 14.46
C ARG A 122 -15.56 -32.86 14.71
N ARG A 123 -16.54 -32.51 13.84
CA ARG A 123 -17.90 -33.08 13.95
C ARG A 123 -17.78 -34.61 14.08
N PRO A 124 -18.44 -35.23 15.07
CA PRO A 124 -18.52 -36.68 15.14
C PRO A 124 -19.21 -37.17 13.87
N SER A 125 -18.47 -37.95 13.09
CA SER A 125 -18.88 -38.46 11.78
C SER A 125 -20.07 -39.40 11.95
N GLY A 126 -21.21 -39.06 11.33
CA GLY A 126 -22.44 -39.87 11.40
C GLY A 126 -23.36 -39.76 10.18
N GLU A 127 -23.35 -38.66 9.43
CA GLU A 127 -24.19 -38.53 8.24
C GLU A 127 -23.35 -38.21 7.00
N LYS A 128 -23.40 -39.15 6.05
CA LYS A 128 -22.91 -38.97 4.69
C LYS A 128 -23.68 -37.81 4.06
N GLN A 129 -23.05 -36.65 3.97
CA GLN A 129 -23.60 -35.55 3.21
C GLN A 129 -23.42 -35.83 1.71
N HIS A 130 -24.37 -36.57 1.16
CA HIS A 130 -24.69 -36.52 -0.26
C HIS A 130 -25.22 -35.13 -0.54
N ASP A 131 -24.35 -34.24 -1.02
CA ASP A 131 -24.61 -33.39 -2.20
C ASP A 131 -23.41 -32.47 -2.46
N GLY A 132 -22.74 -32.74 -3.58
CA GLY A 132 -22.41 -31.66 -4.51
C GLY A 132 -21.10 -30.89 -4.38
N TYR A 133 -20.34 -30.90 -3.29
CA TYR A 133 -18.99 -30.29 -3.28
C TYR A 133 -18.03 -31.13 -2.45
N MET A 134 -17.50 -32.13 -3.15
CA MET A 134 -16.43 -33.00 -2.70
C MET A 134 -15.31 -32.15 -2.08
N LEU A 135 -14.87 -32.59 -0.91
CA LEU A 135 -13.57 -32.34 -0.35
C LEU A 135 -12.52 -32.78 -1.41
N CYS A 136 -12.26 -31.94 -2.41
CA CYS A 136 -11.20 -32.18 -3.39
C CYS A 136 -9.88 -32.02 -2.63
N ILE A 137 -9.34 -33.15 -2.18
CA ILE A 137 -7.93 -33.32 -1.92
C ILE A 137 -7.24 -33.20 -3.28
N CYS A 138 -7.04 -31.98 -3.77
CA CYS A 138 -6.06 -31.72 -4.81
C CYS A 138 -4.68 -31.65 -4.12
N SER A 139 -3.94 -32.75 -4.20
CA SER A 139 -2.55 -32.92 -3.75
C SER A 139 -2.31 -32.93 -2.22
N PRO A 140 -1.31 -33.68 -1.72
CA PRO A 140 -1.08 -33.83 -0.28
C PRO A 140 -0.52 -32.52 0.29
N GLY A 141 -1.34 -31.75 0.99
CA GLY A 141 -0.84 -30.65 1.83
C GLY A 141 -1.68 -29.38 1.92
N TYR A 142 -2.82 -29.27 1.25
CA TYR A 142 -3.67 -28.06 1.26
C TYR A 142 -5.08 -28.38 1.76
N ILE A 143 -5.53 -27.68 2.80
CA ILE A 143 -6.93 -27.72 3.25
C ILE A 143 -7.62 -26.54 2.58
N HIS A 144 -8.36 -26.83 1.51
CA HIS A 144 -9.42 -25.92 1.12
C HIS A 144 -10.47 -26.02 2.23
N VAL A 145 -10.64 -24.97 3.03
CA VAL A 145 -11.80 -24.88 3.92
C VAL A 145 -12.99 -24.94 2.97
N PRO A 146 -13.79 -26.03 2.96
CA PRO A 146 -15.00 -26.03 2.15
C PRO A 146 -15.79 -24.80 2.57
N ASN A 147 -16.51 -24.17 1.64
CA ASN A 147 -17.55 -23.22 1.97
C ASN A 147 -18.37 -23.82 3.12
N LEU A 148 -18.04 -23.44 4.36
CA LEU A 148 -18.66 -23.99 5.56
C LEU A 148 -20.09 -23.54 5.40
N MET A 149 -20.98 -24.51 5.19
CA MET A 149 -22.33 -24.33 4.69
C MET A 149 -22.99 -23.08 5.28
N MET A 150 -22.95 -22.00 4.52
CA MET A 150 -23.76 -20.82 4.81
C MET A 150 -25.18 -21.24 4.50
N ASP A 151 -26.00 -21.35 5.53
CA ASP A 151 -27.45 -21.35 5.31
C ASP A 151 -27.80 -19.99 4.72
N THR A 152 -28.02 -20.01 3.41
CA THR A 152 -28.22 -18.85 2.53
C THR A 152 -29.41 -17.97 2.90
N GLN A 153 -30.18 -18.35 3.93
CA GLN A 153 -31.42 -17.68 4.30
C GLN A 153 -31.20 -16.56 5.32
N PHE A 154 -30.15 -16.62 6.17
CA PHE A 154 -29.92 -15.63 7.24
C PHE A 154 -28.44 -15.38 7.60
N SER A 155 -27.50 -15.57 6.66
CA SER A 155 -26.09 -15.22 6.92
C SER A 155 -25.92 -13.71 7.12
N GLU A 156 -25.26 -13.33 8.21
CA GLU A 156 -24.90 -11.93 8.49
C GLU A 156 -23.74 -11.44 7.58
N PHE A 157 -22.96 -12.38 7.04
CA PHE A 157 -21.77 -12.10 6.25
C PHE A 157 -22.08 -12.23 4.76
N THR A 158 -21.32 -11.49 3.94
CA THR A 158 -21.39 -11.68 2.50
C THR A 158 -20.70 -13.01 2.14
N PRO A 159 -21.24 -13.78 1.18
CA PRO A 159 -20.77 -15.14 0.90
C PRO A 159 -19.37 -15.24 0.29
N ASP A 160 -18.79 -14.10 -0.09
CA ASP A 160 -17.42 -13.97 -0.58
C ASP A 160 -16.38 -13.87 0.55
N ILE A 161 -16.80 -13.63 1.79
CA ILE A 161 -15.89 -13.49 2.94
C ILE A 161 -15.49 -14.88 3.45
N THR A 162 -14.20 -15.20 3.32
CA THR A 162 -13.62 -16.37 3.96
C THR A 162 -13.13 -16.05 5.38
N PRO A 163 -12.96 -17.05 6.26
CA PRO A 163 -12.49 -16.82 7.64
C PRO A 163 -11.16 -16.07 7.73
N ILE A 164 -10.20 -16.37 6.85
CA ILE A 164 -8.91 -15.65 6.79
C ILE A 164 -9.07 -14.20 6.36
N MET A 165 -10.04 -13.92 5.47
CA MET A 165 -10.30 -12.55 5.03
C MET A 165 -10.85 -11.71 6.19
N LEU A 166 -11.82 -12.24 6.93
CA LEU A 166 -12.39 -11.55 8.07
C LEU A 166 -11.35 -11.34 9.19
N ALA A 167 -10.48 -12.33 9.44
CA ALA A 167 -9.40 -12.21 10.43
C ALA A 167 -8.36 -11.15 10.03
N ALA A 168 -8.06 -11.04 8.73
CA ALA A 168 -7.20 -9.99 8.20
C ALA A 168 -7.87 -8.61 8.29
N HIS A 169 -9.20 -8.52 8.12
CA HIS A 169 -9.95 -7.26 8.29
C HIS A 169 -9.95 -6.76 9.74
N THR A 170 -10.03 -7.65 10.73
CA THR A 170 -9.87 -7.31 12.16
C THR A 170 -8.42 -7.10 12.57
N ASN A 171 -7.47 -7.49 11.71
CA ASN A 171 -6.03 -7.32 11.91
C ASN A 171 -5.48 -8.02 13.18
N ASN A 172 -6.17 -9.05 13.68
CA ASN A 172 -5.74 -9.80 14.86
C ASN A 172 -4.66 -10.84 14.51
N TYR A 173 -3.43 -10.62 14.98
CA TYR A 173 -2.26 -11.45 14.68
C TYR A 173 -2.42 -12.92 15.10
N GLU A 174 -3.00 -13.19 16.26
CA GLU A 174 -3.10 -14.55 16.81
C GLU A 174 -4.05 -15.42 16.00
N ILE A 175 -5.24 -14.88 15.67
CA ILE A 175 -6.24 -15.56 14.84
C ILE A 175 -5.67 -15.83 13.44
N ILE A 176 -5.02 -14.83 12.83
CA ILE A 176 -4.40 -15.00 11.51
C ILE A 176 -3.33 -16.10 11.57
N LYS A 177 -2.49 -16.12 12.62
CA LYS A 177 -1.45 -17.14 12.81
C LYS A 177 -2.06 -18.55 12.92
N LEU A 178 -3.14 -18.72 13.69
CA LEU A 178 -3.85 -20.00 13.82
C LEU A 178 -4.40 -20.47 12.46
N LEU A 179 -4.99 -19.58 11.68
CA LEU A 179 -5.54 -19.89 10.35
C LEU A 179 -4.43 -20.20 9.33
N VAL A 180 -3.32 -19.46 9.34
CA VAL A 180 -2.16 -19.70 8.45
C VAL A 180 -1.50 -21.05 8.76
N GLN A 181 -1.41 -21.46 10.03
CA GLN A 181 -0.92 -22.78 10.41
C GLN A 181 -1.77 -23.93 9.84
N ARG A 182 -3.07 -23.69 9.62
CA ARG A 182 -3.99 -24.63 8.95
C ARG A 182 -3.92 -24.57 7.42
N LYS A 183 -2.98 -23.79 6.86
CA LYS A 183 -2.71 -23.64 5.41
C LYS A 183 -3.91 -23.16 4.60
N VAL A 184 -4.68 -22.23 5.16
CA VAL A 184 -5.76 -21.55 4.42
C VAL A 184 -5.16 -20.68 3.31
N THR A 185 -5.73 -20.75 2.12
CA THR A 185 -5.25 -19.99 0.95
C THR A 185 -6.12 -18.77 0.67
N ILE A 186 -5.49 -17.66 0.31
CA ILE A 186 -6.17 -16.44 -0.17
C ILE A 186 -6.11 -16.44 -1.72
N PRO A 187 -7.24 -16.23 -2.43
CA PRO A 187 -7.22 -16.11 -3.88
C PRO A 187 -6.41 -14.88 -4.29
N ARG A 188 -5.55 -15.02 -5.30
CA ARG A 188 -4.85 -13.86 -5.86
C ARG A 188 -5.82 -13.04 -6.72
N PRO A 189 -5.93 -11.72 -6.50
CA PRO A 189 -6.82 -10.90 -7.31
C PRO A 189 -6.29 -10.85 -8.75
N HIS A 190 -7.20 -11.03 -9.71
CA HIS A 190 -6.89 -10.80 -11.11
C HIS A 190 -6.85 -9.29 -11.40
N GLN A 191 -6.17 -8.90 -12.48
CA GLN A 191 -6.22 -7.54 -13.00
C GLN A 191 -7.66 -7.15 -13.36
N ILE A 192 -8.01 -5.86 -13.24
CA ILE A 192 -9.37 -5.36 -13.51
C ILE A 192 -9.83 -5.73 -14.93
N ARG A 193 -8.91 -5.69 -15.91
CA ARG A 193 -9.18 -5.99 -17.32
C ARG A 193 -8.86 -7.45 -17.68
N CYS A 194 -9.15 -8.39 -16.78
CA CYS A 194 -8.89 -9.80 -17.02
C CYS A 194 -10.03 -10.45 -17.81
N ASP A 195 -9.70 -11.01 -18.98
CA ASP A 195 -10.65 -11.65 -19.89
C ASP A 195 -10.85 -13.15 -19.60
N CYS A 196 -10.56 -13.62 -18.38
CA CYS A 196 -10.74 -15.03 -18.05
C CYS A 196 -12.22 -15.40 -17.85
N VAL A 197 -12.57 -16.65 -18.17
CA VAL A 197 -13.97 -17.13 -18.11
C VAL A 197 -14.60 -16.91 -16.73
N ALA A 198 -13.83 -17.08 -15.65
CA ALA A 198 -14.31 -16.88 -14.28
C ALA A 198 -14.62 -15.41 -13.97
N CYS A 199 -13.79 -14.46 -14.42
CA CYS A 199 -14.01 -13.03 -14.21
C CYS A 199 -15.19 -12.52 -15.04
N VAL A 200 -15.28 -12.93 -16.31
CA VAL A 200 -16.38 -12.53 -17.20
C VAL A 200 -17.72 -13.06 -16.68
N SER A 201 -17.80 -14.35 -16.37
CA SER A 201 -19.04 -14.95 -15.85
C SER A 201 -19.48 -14.35 -14.51
N SER A 202 -18.56 -14.13 -13.56
CA SER A 202 -18.91 -13.51 -12.27
C SER A 202 -19.36 -12.06 -12.42
N SER A 203 -18.74 -11.30 -13.33
CA SER A 203 -19.15 -9.92 -13.62
C SER A 203 -20.50 -9.83 -14.35
N GLU A 204 -20.82 -10.79 -15.24
CA GLU A 204 -22.11 -10.84 -15.94
C GLU A 204 -23.26 -11.22 -14.99
N VAL A 205 -22.99 -12.11 -14.02
CA VAL A 205 -23.98 -12.51 -13.01
C VAL A 205 -24.22 -11.38 -12.01
N ASP A 206 -23.16 -10.83 -11.40
CA ASP A 206 -23.24 -9.75 -10.43
C ASP A 206 -21.94 -8.92 -10.37
N SER A 207 -21.93 -7.81 -11.09
CA SER A 207 -20.78 -6.89 -11.16
C SER A 207 -20.45 -6.23 -9.82
N LEU A 208 -21.44 -6.00 -8.96
CA LEU A 208 -21.26 -5.35 -7.66
C LEU A 208 -20.61 -6.31 -6.68
N ARG A 209 -21.05 -7.58 -6.67
CA ARG A 209 -20.36 -8.63 -5.88
C ARG A 209 -18.95 -8.88 -6.38
N HIS A 210 -18.73 -8.90 -7.70
CA HIS A 210 -17.39 -9.12 -8.26
C HIS A 210 -16.41 -8.01 -7.82
N SER A 211 -16.80 -6.74 -7.92
CA SER A 211 -15.97 -5.60 -7.49
C SER A 211 -15.75 -5.59 -5.97
N ARG A 212 -16.80 -5.84 -5.17
CA ARG A 212 -16.69 -5.88 -3.70
C ARG A 212 -15.84 -7.05 -3.20
N SER A 213 -15.92 -8.21 -3.85
CA SER A 213 -15.06 -9.36 -3.55
C SER A 213 -13.59 -9.06 -3.82
N ARG A 214 -13.27 -8.41 -4.95
CA ARG A 214 -11.90 -7.96 -5.25
C ARG A 214 -11.37 -6.99 -4.19
N LEU A 215 -12.18 -6.00 -3.81
CA LEU A 215 -11.82 -5.05 -2.76
C LEU A 215 -11.60 -5.73 -1.40
N ASN A 216 -12.46 -6.69 -1.05
CA ASN A 216 -12.30 -7.51 0.15
C ASN A 216 -10.97 -8.29 0.11
N VAL A 217 -10.58 -8.87 -1.02
CA VAL A 217 -9.27 -9.53 -1.19
C VAL A 217 -8.13 -8.54 -0.98
N TYR A 218 -8.16 -7.38 -1.63
CA TYR A 218 -7.11 -6.36 -1.46
C TYR A 218 -7.00 -5.86 -0.03
N LYS A 219 -8.13 -5.64 0.65
CA LYS A 219 -8.17 -5.27 2.07
C LYS A 219 -7.49 -6.31 2.96
N THR A 220 -7.56 -7.58 2.59
CA THR A 220 -6.93 -8.66 3.35
C THR A 220 -5.43 -8.70 3.13
N LEU A 221 -4.99 -8.58 1.88
CA LEU A 221 -3.59 -8.55 1.51
C LEU A 221 -2.86 -7.31 2.07
N ALA A 222 -3.57 -6.19 2.19
CA ALA A 222 -3.04 -4.95 2.77
C ALA A 222 -2.93 -4.97 4.31
N SER A 223 -3.47 -5.99 4.98
CA SER A 223 -3.45 -6.03 6.45
C SER A 223 -2.02 -6.20 7.00
N PRO A 224 -1.59 -5.35 7.95
CA PRO A 224 -0.24 -5.40 8.54
C PRO A 224 0.13 -6.75 9.13
N SER A 225 -0.80 -7.36 9.88
CA SER A 225 -0.57 -8.64 10.55
C SER A 225 -0.37 -9.78 9.55
N LEU A 226 -1.09 -9.78 8.43
CA LEU A 226 -0.92 -10.79 7.38
C LEU A 226 0.41 -10.59 6.64
N ILE A 227 0.76 -9.36 6.27
CA ILE A 227 2.04 -9.08 5.60
C ILE A 227 3.20 -9.51 6.50
N ALA A 228 3.15 -9.20 7.80
CA ALA A 228 4.18 -9.59 8.76
C ALA A 228 4.33 -11.11 8.94
N LEU A 229 3.24 -11.88 8.82
CA LEU A 229 3.27 -13.34 8.98
C LEU A 229 3.61 -14.12 7.71
N SER A 230 3.20 -13.61 6.54
CA SER A 230 3.20 -14.37 5.29
C SER A 230 4.32 -14.01 4.32
N SER A 231 4.92 -12.82 4.45
CA SER A 231 5.93 -12.34 3.49
C SER A 231 7.35 -12.45 4.04
N GLU A 232 8.30 -12.83 3.19
CA GLU A 232 9.74 -12.87 3.51
C GLU A 232 10.30 -11.46 3.68
N ASP A 233 9.97 -10.57 2.74
CA ASP A 233 10.31 -9.14 2.77
C ASP A 233 9.05 -8.27 2.93
N PRO A 234 8.64 -7.93 4.16
CA PRO A 234 7.41 -7.18 4.43
C PRO A 234 7.43 -5.75 3.89
N ILE A 235 8.59 -5.07 3.94
CA ILE A 235 8.75 -3.70 3.44
C ILE A 235 8.52 -3.64 1.93
N LEU A 236 9.10 -4.58 1.19
CA LEU A 236 8.97 -4.63 -0.27
C LEU A 236 7.54 -4.99 -0.68
N THR A 237 6.94 -5.98 -0.01
CA THR A 237 5.55 -6.37 -0.22
C THR A 237 4.62 -5.18 0.00
N ALA A 238 4.84 -4.42 1.08
CA ALA A 238 4.08 -3.21 1.37
C ALA A 238 4.26 -2.12 0.30
N PHE A 239 5.48 -1.94 -0.24
CA PHE A 239 5.71 -0.98 -1.33
C PHE A 239 4.97 -1.37 -2.62
N ARG A 240 5.06 -2.65 -3.02
CA ARG A 240 4.40 -3.16 -4.23
C ARG A 240 2.89 -3.10 -4.11
N LEU A 241 2.33 -3.61 -3.01
CA LEU A 241 0.89 -3.56 -2.76
C LEU A 241 0.39 -2.13 -2.62
N GLY A 242 1.09 -1.28 -1.88
CA GLY A 242 0.73 0.13 -1.73
C GLY A 242 0.69 0.89 -3.07
N TRP A 243 1.61 0.57 -3.98
CA TRP A 243 1.63 1.11 -5.34
C TRP A 243 0.48 0.57 -6.19
N GLU A 244 0.28 -0.75 -6.20
CA GLU A 244 -0.80 -1.39 -6.94
C GLU A 244 -2.16 -0.84 -6.51
N LEU A 245 -2.44 -0.73 -5.21
CA LEU A 245 -3.66 -0.11 -4.68
C LEU A 245 -3.82 1.34 -5.13
N LYS A 246 -2.72 2.11 -5.21
CA LYS A 246 -2.79 3.49 -5.67
C LYS A 246 -3.14 3.57 -7.16
N GLU A 247 -2.61 2.68 -7.99
CA GLU A 247 -2.97 2.61 -9.40
C GLU A 247 -4.42 2.14 -9.59
N LEU A 248 -4.86 1.12 -8.83
CA LEU A 248 -6.25 0.65 -8.83
C LEU A 248 -7.22 1.76 -8.46
N SER A 249 -6.88 2.63 -7.50
CA SER A 249 -7.71 3.79 -7.13
C SER A 249 -7.94 4.80 -8.27
N LYS A 250 -7.08 4.81 -9.29
CA LYS A 250 -7.25 5.64 -10.49
C LYS A 250 -8.10 4.96 -11.56
N VAL A 251 -8.18 3.63 -11.53
CA VAL A 251 -8.92 2.83 -12.52
C VAL A 251 -10.36 2.60 -12.06
N GLU A 252 -10.58 2.26 -10.79
CA GLU A 252 -11.91 2.10 -10.20
C GLU A 252 -12.31 3.37 -9.45
N ASN A 253 -13.25 4.13 -10.01
CA ASN A 253 -13.65 5.41 -9.45
C ASN A 253 -14.61 5.25 -8.26
N GLU A 254 -15.40 4.17 -8.24
CA GLU A 254 -16.45 3.90 -7.27
C GLU A 254 -15.89 3.65 -5.86
N PHE A 255 -14.79 2.88 -5.77
CA PHE A 255 -14.12 2.51 -4.52
C PHE A 255 -12.78 3.22 -4.33
N ARG A 256 -12.57 4.35 -5.02
CA ARG A 256 -11.30 5.09 -5.01
C ARG A 256 -10.83 5.41 -3.59
N GLN A 257 -11.72 5.87 -2.72
CA GLN A 257 -11.37 6.23 -1.34
C GLN A 257 -10.85 5.02 -0.56
N GLU A 258 -11.53 3.87 -0.64
CA GLU A 258 -11.13 2.65 0.07
C GLU A 258 -9.74 2.16 -0.39
N TYR A 259 -9.47 2.18 -1.70
CA TYR A 259 -8.13 1.85 -2.21
C TYR A 259 -7.05 2.84 -1.78
N GLU A 260 -7.35 4.13 -1.72
CA GLU A 260 -6.40 5.13 -1.23
C GLU A 260 -6.10 4.94 0.26
N GLU A 261 -7.09 4.61 1.08
CA GLU A 261 -6.93 4.28 2.51
C GLU A 261 -6.08 3.02 2.71
N LEU A 262 -6.34 1.95 1.95
CA LEU A 262 -5.51 0.73 2.00
C LEU A 262 -4.08 0.97 1.52
N SER A 263 -3.90 1.80 0.49
CA SER A 263 -2.57 2.22 0.04
C SER A 263 -1.82 2.93 1.16
N GLN A 264 -2.47 3.88 1.85
CA GLN A 264 -1.89 4.59 2.99
C GLN A 264 -1.54 3.65 4.14
N GLN A 265 -2.39 2.67 4.47
CA GLN A 265 -2.12 1.66 5.48
C GLN A 265 -0.82 0.89 5.19
N CYS A 266 -0.59 0.48 3.94
CA CYS A 266 0.66 -0.16 3.53
C CYS A 266 1.89 0.75 3.71
N LYS A 267 1.76 2.06 3.41
CA LYS A 267 2.86 3.03 3.59
C LYS A 267 3.21 3.22 5.07
N LEU A 268 2.19 3.38 5.90
CA LEU A 268 2.33 3.51 7.34
C LEU A 268 2.96 2.26 7.95
N PHE A 269 2.51 1.08 7.56
CA PHE A 269 3.11 -0.18 8.00
C PHE A 269 4.61 -0.25 7.69
N ALA A 270 5.03 0.08 6.47
CA ALA A 270 6.45 0.06 6.10
C ALA A 270 7.28 1.08 6.92
N LYS A 271 6.72 2.26 7.17
CA LYS A 271 7.33 3.31 7.99
C LYS A 271 7.43 2.88 9.47
N ASP A 272 6.38 2.31 10.04
CA ASP A 272 6.36 1.83 11.42
C ASP A 272 7.29 0.63 11.64
N LEU A 273 7.49 -0.22 10.63
CA LEU A 273 8.47 -1.32 10.67
C LEU A 273 9.90 -0.76 10.70
N LEU A 274 10.18 0.28 9.91
CA LEU A 274 11.47 0.98 9.94
C LEU A 274 11.70 1.70 11.28
N ASP A 275 10.64 2.18 11.93
CA ASP A 275 10.70 2.81 13.27
C ASP A 275 11.14 1.82 14.37
N GLN A 276 10.98 0.51 14.17
CA GLN A 276 11.43 -0.50 15.13
C GLN A 276 12.93 -0.78 15.08
N ALA A 277 13.67 -0.29 14.08
CA ALA A 277 15.11 -0.48 13.99
C ALA A 277 15.83 0.32 15.10
N ARG A 278 16.60 -0.36 15.95
CA ARG A 278 17.24 0.25 17.12
C ARG A 278 18.68 0.65 16.89
N SER A 279 19.34 0.03 15.91
CA SER A 279 20.75 0.29 15.60
C SER A 279 20.93 0.84 14.19
N SER A 280 21.98 1.66 14.00
CA SER A 280 22.35 2.15 12.67
C SER A 280 22.73 1.01 11.73
N ARG A 281 23.26 -0.10 12.27
CA ARG A 281 23.60 -1.30 11.50
C ARG A 281 22.36 -2.02 10.97
N GLU A 282 21.31 -2.17 11.78
CA GLU A 282 20.02 -2.69 11.31
C GLU A 282 19.47 -1.82 10.19
N LEU A 283 19.46 -0.49 10.41
CA LEU A 283 18.97 0.47 9.43
C LEU A 283 19.76 0.41 8.11
N GLU A 284 21.10 0.40 8.18
CA GLU A 284 21.96 0.25 7.01
C GLU A 284 21.73 -1.09 6.29
N THR A 285 21.48 -2.17 7.03
CA THR A 285 21.19 -3.49 6.46
C THR A 285 19.87 -3.46 5.70
N ILE A 286 18.82 -2.86 6.28
CA ILE A 286 17.51 -2.72 5.64
C ILE A 286 17.62 -1.86 4.38
N LEU A 287 18.23 -0.68 4.48
CA LEU A 287 18.27 0.29 3.38
C LEU A 287 19.19 -0.12 2.22
N ASN A 288 20.22 -0.93 2.49
CA ASN A 288 21.13 -1.45 1.47
C ASN A 288 20.73 -2.85 0.95
N HIS A 289 19.69 -3.47 1.50
CA HIS A 289 19.23 -4.77 1.04
C HIS A 289 18.81 -4.71 -0.44
N ARG A 290 19.36 -5.61 -1.25
CA ARG A 290 19.01 -5.82 -2.66
C ARG A 290 18.25 -7.12 -2.79
N ASP A 291 17.14 -7.12 -3.53
CA ASP A 291 16.47 -8.37 -3.90
C ASP A 291 17.40 -9.19 -4.80
N TYR A 292 17.48 -10.49 -4.56
CA TYR A 292 18.19 -11.42 -5.44
C TYR A 292 17.69 -11.42 -6.89
N LEU A 293 16.45 -10.95 -7.13
CA LEU A 293 15.82 -10.86 -8.45
C LEU A 293 16.17 -9.58 -9.23
N SER A 294 16.81 -8.59 -8.58
CA SER A 294 17.27 -7.36 -9.24
C SER A 294 18.70 -7.54 -9.78
N GLU A 295 18.85 -8.40 -10.79
CA GLU A 295 20.13 -8.76 -11.42
C GLU A 295 20.77 -7.69 -12.32
N GLU A 296 20.18 -6.49 -12.47
CA GLU A 296 20.63 -5.50 -13.47
C GLU A 296 21.57 -4.38 -12.97
N LEU A 297 22.08 -4.43 -11.73
CA LEU A 297 22.93 -3.35 -11.20
C LEU A 297 24.29 -3.86 -10.69
N ASP A 298 25.34 -3.20 -11.19
CA ASP A 298 26.75 -3.51 -10.95
C ASP A 298 27.06 -3.86 -9.47
N PRO A 299 27.84 -4.93 -9.21
CA PRO A 299 28.17 -5.42 -7.86
C PRO A 299 29.22 -4.56 -7.12
N LYS A 300 29.68 -3.44 -7.70
CA LYS A 300 30.84 -2.69 -7.18
C LYS A 300 30.52 -1.59 -6.17
N ASP A 301 29.26 -1.15 -6.06
CA ASP A 301 28.87 -0.09 -5.14
C ASP A 301 28.03 -0.63 -3.96
N CYS A 302 28.73 -1.13 -2.95
CA CYS A 302 28.20 -1.71 -1.71
C CYS A 302 27.43 -0.71 -0.80
N ARG A 303 27.20 0.53 -1.26
CA ARG A 303 26.55 1.63 -0.52
C ARG A 303 25.51 2.39 -1.34
N ASP A 304 24.81 1.69 -2.22
CA ASP A 304 23.87 2.34 -3.14
C ASP A 304 22.50 2.68 -2.56
N LEU A 305 22.24 2.37 -1.27
CA LEU A 305 20.94 2.60 -0.64
C LEU A 305 19.80 2.06 -1.52
N ALA A 306 19.94 0.83 -2.01
CA ALA A 306 19.08 0.28 -3.06
C ALA A 306 17.60 0.28 -2.66
N LYS A 307 17.29 -0.12 -1.42
CA LYS A 307 15.91 -0.14 -0.91
C LYS A 307 15.36 1.28 -0.72
N LEU A 308 16.22 2.28 -0.46
CA LEU A 308 15.82 3.69 -0.43
C LEU A 308 15.49 4.22 -1.82
N LYS A 309 16.31 3.91 -2.84
CA LYS A 309 16.02 4.26 -4.24
C LYS A 309 14.68 3.65 -4.67
N LEU A 310 14.43 2.40 -4.27
CA LEU A 310 13.15 1.73 -4.51
C LEU A 310 11.98 2.39 -3.78
N ALA A 311 12.18 2.83 -2.53
CA ALA A 311 11.17 3.58 -1.77
C ALA A 311 10.80 4.90 -2.47
N ILE A 312 11.79 5.60 -3.04
CA ILE A 312 11.56 6.82 -3.84
C ILE A 312 10.78 6.49 -5.11
N LYS A 313 11.14 5.41 -5.82
CA LYS A 313 10.44 4.94 -7.03
C LYS A 313 8.96 4.63 -6.76
N TYR A 314 8.64 4.02 -5.61
CA TYR A 314 7.25 3.77 -5.19
C TYR A 314 6.60 4.95 -4.46
N HIS A 315 7.20 6.13 -4.47
CA HIS A 315 6.70 7.35 -3.83
C HIS A 315 6.34 7.18 -2.33
N GLN A 316 7.19 6.47 -1.59
CA GLN A 316 7.05 6.19 -0.16
C GLN A 316 7.58 7.35 0.69
N LYS A 317 6.87 8.48 0.66
CA LYS A 317 7.31 9.74 1.29
C LYS A 317 7.55 9.62 2.79
N GLU A 318 6.64 8.96 3.51
CA GLU A 318 6.71 8.80 4.97
C GLU A 318 7.86 7.89 5.42
N PHE A 319 8.13 6.84 4.63
CA PHE A 319 9.27 5.95 4.87
C PHE A 319 10.60 6.71 4.73
N VAL A 320 10.74 7.53 3.69
CA VAL A 320 11.97 8.30 3.44
C VAL A 320 12.11 9.44 4.45
N SER A 321 11.03 10.10 4.86
CA SER A 321 11.05 11.22 5.80
C SER A 321 11.23 10.81 7.27
N GLN A 322 11.27 9.52 7.55
CA GLN A 322 11.51 8.95 8.88
C GLN A 322 12.80 9.53 9.50
N PRO A 323 12.80 9.96 10.77
CA PRO A 323 13.96 10.60 11.41
C PRO A 323 15.24 9.76 11.38
N ASN A 324 15.14 8.44 11.57
CA ASN A 324 16.30 7.55 11.57
C ASN A 324 16.92 7.46 10.16
N CYS A 325 16.09 7.30 9.12
CA CYS A 325 16.50 7.37 7.72
C CYS A 325 17.17 8.71 7.39
N GLN A 326 16.58 9.84 7.79
CA GLN A 326 17.13 11.17 7.57
C GLN A 326 18.45 11.40 8.29
N GLN A 327 18.61 10.85 9.49
CA GLN A 327 19.88 10.90 10.21
C GLN A 327 20.98 10.17 9.44
N LEU A 328 20.71 8.95 8.95
CA LEU A 328 21.68 8.20 8.14
C LEU A 328 22.03 8.95 6.86
N LEU A 329 21.03 9.45 6.12
CA LEU A 329 21.25 10.23 4.91
C LEU A 329 22.08 11.48 5.16
N ALA A 330 21.83 12.17 6.27
CA ALA A 330 22.63 13.34 6.62
C ALA A 330 24.07 12.98 7.01
N THR A 331 24.31 11.81 7.62
CA THR A 331 25.69 11.34 7.87
C THR A 331 26.44 11.03 6.58
N LEU A 332 25.76 10.42 5.59
CA LEU A 332 26.33 10.17 4.27
C LEU A 332 26.53 11.46 3.48
N TRP A 333 25.61 12.42 3.61
CA TRP A 333 25.68 13.70 2.92
C TRP A 333 26.85 14.57 3.39
N TYR A 334 27.06 14.65 4.71
CA TYR A 334 28.13 15.45 5.33
C TYR A 334 29.40 14.65 5.64
N ASP A 335 29.61 13.52 4.96
CA ASP A 335 30.73 12.63 5.27
C ASP A 335 32.09 13.36 5.20
N GLY A 336 32.89 13.17 6.25
CA GLY A 336 34.17 13.82 6.51
C GLY A 336 34.14 15.34 6.70
N PHE A 337 33.01 15.92 7.12
CA PHE A 337 32.96 17.22 7.81
C PHE A 337 32.55 17.03 9.28
N PRO A 338 33.51 16.74 10.18
CA PRO A 338 33.19 16.56 11.59
C PRO A 338 32.61 17.85 12.17
N GLY A 339 31.43 17.75 12.79
CA GLY A 339 30.83 18.89 13.47
C GLY A 339 30.13 19.92 12.57
N TRP A 340 30.02 19.70 11.25
CA TRP A 340 29.34 20.63 10.33
C TRP A 340 27.96 21.08 10.84
N ARG A 341 27.17 20.12 11.34
CA ARG A 341 25.82 20.39 11.88
C ARG A 341 25.84 21.40 13.04
N ARG A 342 26.88 21.37 13.89
CA ARG A 342 27.02 22.19 15.10
C ARG A 342 27.59 23.59 14.83
N HIS A 343 28.15 23.85 13.64
CA HIS A 343 28.69 25.17 13.34
C HIS A 343 27.61 26.25 13.24
N HIS A 344 27.98 27.47 13.65
CA HIS A 344 27.16 28.67 13.49
C HIS A 344 26.87 28.95 12.01
N TRP A 345 25.70 29.51 11.71
CA TRP A 345 25.25 29.75 10.34
C TRP A 345 26.24 30.63 9.54
N ALA A 346 26.89 31.61 10.19
CA ALA A 346 27.88 32.48 9.53
C ALA A 346 29.13 31.70 9.08
N VAL A 347 29.62 30.76 9.89
CA VAL A 347 30.77 29.90 9.52
C VAL A 347 30.40 29.02 8.34
N LYS A 348 29.19 28.46 8.33
CA LYS A 348 28.66 27.67 7.20
C LYS A 348 28.61 28.51 5.93
N LEU A 349 28.12 29.75 6.02
CA LEU A 349 28.04 30.65 4.86
C LEU A 349 29.42 30.99 4.30
N VAL A 350 30.38 31.37 5.15
CA VAL A 350 31.74 31.70 4.72
C VAL A 350 32.42 30.48 4.08
N THR A 351 32.32 29.32 4.71
CA THR A 351 32.91 28.08 4.16
C THR A 351 32.26 27.69 2.83
N CYS A 352 30.92 27.71 2.71
CA CYS A 352 30.23 27.47 1.44
C CYS A 352 30.66 28.46 0.35
N PHE A 353 30.78 29.75 0.67
CA PHE A 353 31.23 30.77 -0.27
C PHE A 353 32.67 30.53 -0.73
N THR A 354 33.59 30.22 0.19
CA THR A 354 34.99 29.93 -0.15
C THR A 354 35.13 28.68 -1.03
N ILE A 355 34.38 27.61 -0.74
CA ILE A 355 34.35 26.40 -1.57
C ILE A 355 33.76 26.72 -2.94
N GLY A 356 32.66 27.48 -2.97
CA GLY A 356 32.02 27.95 -4.19
C GLY A 356 32.95 28.76 -5.07
N LEU A 357 33.75 29.68 -4.52
CA LEU A 357 34.73 30.47 -5.29
C LEU A 357 35.85 29.60 -5.90
N LEU A 358 36.26 28.55 -5.18
CA LEU A 358 37.35 27.64 -5.57
C LEU A 358 36.88 26.49 -6.48
N PHE A 359 35.62 26.48 -6.93
CA PHE A 359 35.09 25.42 -7.79
C PHE A 359 35.90 25.10 -9.06
N PRO A 360 36.48 26.07 -9.81
CA PRO A 360 37.21 25.74 -11.05
C PRO A 360 38.55 25.06 -10.74
N ILE A 361 39.15 25.36 -9.58
CA ILE A 361 40.38 24.72 -9.13
C ILE A 361 40.08 23.27 -8.75
N PHE A 362 39.00 23.03 -8.00
CA PHE A 362 38.61 21.68 -7.60
C PHE A 362 38.25 20.80 -8.80
N SER A 363 37.53 21.32 -9.79
CA SER A 363 37.18 20.57 -11.00
C SER A 363 38.41 20.25 -11.86
N LEU A 364 39.34 21.20 -12.02
CA LEU A 364 40.59 20.97 -12.75
C LEU A 364 41.46 19.89 -12.07
N VAL A 365 41.60 19.95 -10.75
CA VAL A 365 42.35 18.95 -9.98
C VAL A 365 41.71 17.57 -10.08
N TYR A 366 40.37 17.48 -10.15
CA TYR A 366 39.67 16.22 -10.35
C TYR A 366 39.96 15.60 -11.72
N LEU A 367 40.03 16.42 -12.77
CA LEU A 367 40.36 15.96 -14.13
C LEU A 367 41.81 15.50 -14.25
N LEU A 368 42.75 16.21 -13.61
CA LEU A 368 44.18 15.90 -13.69
C LEU A 368 44.62 14.77 -12.74
N ALA A 369 44.08 14.73 -11.53
CA ALA A 369 44.51 13.80 -10.47
C ALA A 369 43.33 13.35 -9.58
N PRO A 370 42.47 12.43 -10.07
CA PRO A 370 41.23 12.01 -9.38
C PRO A 370 41.47 11.22 -8.07
N ARG A 371 42.70 10.73 -7.83
CA ARG A 371 43.11 10.03 -6.60
C ARG A 371 43.77 10.95 -5.57
N SER A 372 43.94 12.23 -5.86
CA SER A 372 44.49 13.20 -4.91
C SER A 372 43.52 13.45 -3.74
N ALA A 373 44.02 14.02 -2.64
CA ALA A 373 43.18 14.38 -1.48
C ALA A 373 42.03 15.34 -1.87
N LEU A 374 42.32 16.32 -2.74
CA LEU A 374 41.32 17.25 -3.28
C LEU A 374 40.35 16.54 -4.26
N GLY A 375 40.84 15.58 -5.04
CA GLY A 375 40.01 14.73 -5.91
C GLY A 375 39.06 13.82 -5.14
N LEU A 376 39.45 13.31 -3.97
CA LEU A 376 38.55 12.60 -3.06
C LEU A 376 37.58 13.55 -2.35
N PHE A 377 38.00 14.79 -2.08
CA PHE A 377 37.15 15.80 -1.45
C PHE A 377 35.95 16.19 -2.33
N ILE A 378 36.14 16.39 -3.64
CA ILE A 378 35.04 16.67 -4.58
C ILE A 378 34.13 15.46 -4.82
N LYS A 379 34.55 14.24 -4.51
CA LYS A 379 33.66 13.06 -4.61
C LYS A 379 32.51 13.10 -3.60
N LYS A 380 32.67 13.85 -2.51
CA LYS A 380 31.66 14.01 -1.46
C LYS A 380 30.42 14.74 -2.00
N PRO A 381 29.20 14.28 -1.67
CA PRO A 381 27.98 14.78 -2.30
C PRO A 381 27.69 16.25 -1.97
N PHE A 382 27.93 16.67 -0.72
CA PHE A 382 27.77 18.08 -0.33
C PHE A 382 28.66 19.04 -1.13
N ILE A 383 29.90 18.63 -1.44
CA ILE A 383 30.83 19.46 -2.20
C ILE A 383 30.47 19.49 -3.68
N LYS A 384 30.04 18.37 -4.26
CA LYS A 384 29.48 18.36 -5.62
C LYS A 384 28.33 19.36 -5.74
N PHE A 385 27.40 19.35 -4.79
CA PHE A 385 26.27 20.27 -4.78
C PHE A 385 26.71 21.74 -4.76
N ILE A 386 27.65 22.12 -3.89
CA ILE A 386 28.17 23.50 -3.85
C ILE A 386 28.87 23.87 -5.15
N CYS A 387 29.69 22.98 -5.72
CA CYS A 387 30.40 23.27 -6.97
C CYS A 387 29.44 23.40 -8.17
N HIS A 388 28.42 22.53 -8.27
CA HIS A 388 27.41 22.61 -9.33
C HIS A 388 26.59 23.91 -9.21
N THR A 389 26.14 24.24 -8.00
CA THR A 389 25.38 25.48 -7.75
C THR A 389 26.23 26.73 -7.99
N ALA A 390 27.50 26.75 -7.57
CA ALA A 390 28.43 27.84 -7.86
C ALA A 390 28.66 28.01 -9.37
N SER A 391 28.88 26.92 -10.12
CA SER A 391 29.01 26.97 -11.59
C SER A 391 27.75 27.55 -12.25
N TYR A 392 26.56 27.12 -11.83
CA TYR A 392 25.29 27.66 -12.35
C TYR A 392 25.10 29.15 -12.03
N LEU A 393 25.46 29.58 -10.81
CA LEU A 393 25.44 31.00 -10.44
C LEU A 393 26.44 31.83 -11.26
N THR A 394 27.64 31.30 -11.55
CA THR A 394 28.59 31.99 -12.44
C THR A 394 28.08 32.09 -13.88
N PHE A 395 27.35 31.07 -14.36
CA PHE A 395 26.67 31.11 -15.66
C PHE A 395 25.58 32.20 -15.69
N LEU A 396 24.72 32.28 -14.67
CA LEU A 396 23.74 33.35 -14.55
C LEU A 396 24.40 34.73 -14.47
N PHE A 397 25.52 34.84 -13.75
CA PHE A 397 26.29 36.08 -13.68
C PHE A 397 26.88 36.47 -15.05
N LEU A 398 27.39 35.51 -15.84
CA LEU A 398 27.83 35.76 -17.21
C LEU A 398 26.69 36.20 -18.12
N LEU A 399 25.47 35.65 -17.96
CA LEU A 399 24.28 36.12 -18.67
C LEU A 399 23.88 37.54 -18.27
N LEU A 400 23.99 37.90 -16.99
CA LEU A 400 23.77 39.26 -16.52
C LEU A 400 24.84 40.23 -17.06
N LEU A 401 26.10 39.81 -17.13
CA LEU A 401 27.15 40.61 -17.78
C LEU A 401 26.89 40.78 -19.28
N ALA A 402 26.43 39.73 -19.96
CA ALA A 402 26.05 39.79 -21.36
C ALA A 402 24.90 40.77 -21.61
N SER A 403 23.98 40.95 -20.63
CA SER A 403 22.86 41.89 -20.74
C SER A 403 23.20 43.31 -20.29
N GLN A 404 24.08 43.47 -19.30
CA GLN A 404 24.33 44.78 -18.68
C GLN A 404 25.30 45.67 -19.46
N HIS A 405 26.37 45.17 -20.08
CA HIS A 405 27.38 46.11 -20.59
C HIS A 405 28.44 45.52 -21.57
N ILE A 406 28.77 46.32 -22.61
CA ILE A 406 30.09 46.44 -23.29
C ILE A 406 30.31 45.60 -24.57
N VAL A 407 29.34 45.52 -25.47
CA VAL A 407 29.70 45.61 -26.90
C VAL A 407 28.82 46.70 -27.50
N ARG A 408 29.45 47.82 -27.89
CA ARG A 408 28.92 48.69 -28.94
C ARG A 408 28.74 47.79 -30.17
N THR A 409 27.64 47.05 -30.23
CA THR A 409 27.18 46.52 -31.51
C THR A 409 26.63 47.74 -32.20
N ASP A 410 27.40 48.30 -33.12
CA ASP A 410 26.91 49.32 -34.04
C ASP A 410 25.53 48.86 -34.52
N LEU A 411 24.50 49.68 -34.23
CA LEU A 411 23.08 49.41 -34.50
C LEU A 411 22.78 49.20 -36.00
N HIS A 412 23.80 49.12 -36.86
CA HIS A 412 23.72 49.11 -38.32
C HIS A 412 24.36 47.88 -38.99
N VAL A 413 24.76 46.85 -38.24
CA VAL A 413 25.26 45.60 -38.83
C VAL A 413 24.34 44.44 -38.48
N GLN A 414 23.66 43.86 -39.48
CA GLN A 414 23.02 42.54 -39.33
C GLN A 414 24.13 41.51 -39.10
N GLY A 415 24.04 40.71 -38.02
CA GLY A 415 24.97 39.61 -37.70
C GLY A 415 26.35 40.04 -37.17
N PRO A 416 26.45 40.73 -36.01
CA PRO A 416 27.74 41.03 -35.40
C PRO A 416 28.50 39.74 -35.01
N PRO A 417 29.84 39.76 -35.01
CA PRO A 417 30.63 38.62 -34.53
C PRO A 417 30.31 38.32 -33.06
N PRO A 418 30.32 37.03 -32.65
CA PRO A 418 30.03 36.64 -31.28
C PRO A 418 30.98 37.32 -30.29
N THR A 419 30.43 37.83 -29.20
CA THR A 419 31.18 38.54 -28.16
C THR A 419 32.05 37.57 -27.35
N VAL A 420 33.07 38.07 -26.65
CA VAL A 420 33.91 37.23 -25.77
C VAL A 420 33.07 36.52 -24.70
N VAL A 421 32.04 37.20 -24.18
CA VAL A 421 31.11 36.64 -23.19
C VAL A 421 30.27 35.52 -23.80
N GLU A 422 29.82 35.65 -25.05
CA GLU A 422 29.12 34.58 -25.76
C GLU A 422 30.00 33.35 -25.98
N TRP A 423 31.27 33.54 -26.33
CA TRP A 423 32.25 32.44 -26.40
C TRP A 423 32.46 31.75 -25.06
N MET A 424 32.41 32.51 -23.96
CA MET A 424 32.45 31.93 -22.60
C MET A 424 31.17 31.16 -22.25
N ILE A 425 30.00 31.58 -22.74
CA ILE A 425 28.71 30.92 -22.46
C ILE A 425 28.59 29.57 -23.18
N LEU A 426 29.15 29.43 -24.39
CA LEU A 426 29.01 28.24 -25.23
C LEU A 426 29.41 26.92 -24.53
N PRO A 427 30.56 26.82 -23.83
CA PRO A 427 30.92 25.61 -23.07
C PRO A 427 29.89 25.20 -22.01
N TRP A 428 29.24 26.16 -21.33
CA TRP A 428 28.19 25.83 -20.36
C TRP A 428 26.96 25.24 -21.04
N VAL A 429 26.50 25.85 -22.14
CA VAL A 429 25.34 25.36 -22.90
C VAL A 429 25.61 23.94 -23.43
N LEU A 430 26.79 23.70 -24.00
CA LEU A 430 27.19 22.35 -24.44
C LEU A 430 27.26 21.36 -23.27
N GLY A 431 27.72 21.81 -22.10
CA GLY A 431 27.73 21.02 -20.87
C GLY A 431 26.32 20.65 -20.39
N PHE A 432 25.36 21.58 -20.42
CA PHE A 432 23.96 21.31 -20.06
C PHE A 432 23.32 20.32 -21.04
N ILE A 433 23.52 20.51 -22.35
CA ILE A 433 23.00 19.57 -23.37
C ILE A 433 23.58 18.17 -23.16
N TRP A 434 24.88 18.06 -22.89
CA TRP A 434 25.51 16.77 -22.62
C TRP A 434 24.97 16.12 -21.33
N ALA A 435 24.75 16.92 -20.28
CA ALA A 435 24.16 16.43 -19.03
C ALA A 435 22.74 15.89 -19.24
N GLU A 436 21.89 16.62 -19.97
CA GLU A 436 20.52 16.16 -20.32
C GLU A 436 20.53 14.88 -21.14
N ILE A 437 21.39 14.79 -22.17
CA ILE A 437 21.51 13.59 -23.00
C ILE A 437 21.89 12.39 -22.14
N LYS A 438 22.82 12.58 -21.20
CA LYS A 438 23.24 11.52 -20.29
C LYS A 438 22.12 11.12 -19.33
N GLU A 439 21.40 12.06 -18.75
CA GLU A 439 20.29 11.77 -17.83
C GLU A 439 19.16 11.02 -18.53
N MET A 440 18.78 11.44 -19.74
CA MET A 440 17.80 10.72 -20.56
C MET A 440 18.26 9.30 -20.91
N TRP A 441 19.57 9.09 -21.14
CA TRP A 441 20.13 7.78 -21.44
C TRP A 441 20.12 6.84 -20.23
N ASP A 442 20.50 7.35 -19.05
CA ASP A 442 20.64 6.55 -17.83
C ASP A 442 19.28 6.28 -17.14
N GLY A 443 18.33 7.23 -17.18
CA GLY A 443 17.01 7.13 -16.51
C GLY A 443 15.86 6.62 -17.39
N GLY A 444 16.00 6.70 -18.71
CA GLY A 444 14.96 6.33 -19.66
C GLY A 444 13.90 7.42 -19.88
N PHE A 445 13.33 7.44 -21.09
CA PHE A 445 12.48 8.54 -21.57
C PHE A 445 11.18 8.73 -20.76
N THR A 446 10.56 7.65 -20.31
CA THR A 446 9.27 7.72 -19.60
C THR A 446 9.40 8.36 -18.22
N GLU A 447 10.43 7.99 -17.45
CA GLU A 447 10.67 8.58 -16.12
C GLU A 447 11.08 10.05 -16.28
N TYR A 448 11.89 10.37 -17.30
CA TYR A 448 12.33 11.73 -17.60
C TYR A 448 11.17 12.71 -17.88
N VAL A 449 10.21 12.34 -18.73
CA VAL A 449 9.08 13.23 -19.10
C VAL A 449 8.10 13.46 -17.94
N HIS A 450 8.08 12.58 -16.92
CA HIS A 450 7.22 12.76 -15.76
C HIS A 450 7.73 13.83 -14.78
N ASP A 451 9.03 14.18 -14.83
CA ASP A 451 9.56 15.29 -14.04
C ASP A 451 9.40 16.62 -14.79
N TRP A 452 8.68 17.55 -14.16
CA TRP A 452 8.44 18.88 -14.72
C TRP A 452 9.72 19.72 -14.83
N TRP A 453 10.72 19.47 -13.97
CA TRP A 453 12.00 20.17 -14.05
C TRP A 453 12.79 19.76 -15.29
N ASN A 454 12.83 18.47 -15.58
CA ASN A 454 13.49 17.93 -16.77
C ASN A 454 12.86 18.47 -18.06
N LEU A 455 11.54 18.60 -18.09
CA LEU A 455 10.85 19.24 -19.23
C LEU A 455 11.23 20.73 -19.38
N MET A 456 11.39 21.45 -18.27
CA MET A 456 11.83 22.85 -18.28
C MET A 456 13.27 22.97 -18.79
N ASP A 457 14.17 22.08 -18.35
CA ASP A 457 15.57 22.06 -18.77
C ASP A 457 15.71 21.68 -20.25
N PHE A 458 14.91 20.73 -20.73
CA PHE A 458 14.80 20.42 -22.16
C PHE A 458 14.35 21.64 -22.98
N ALA A 459 13.30 22.33 -22.55
CA ALA A 459 12.81 23.53 -23.21
C ALA A 459 13.87 24.64 -23.22
N MET A 460 14.52 24.89 -22.09
CA MET A 460 15.61 25.86 -21.97
C MET A 460 16.76 25.54 -22.93
N ASN A 461 17.23 24.29 -22.96
CA ASN A 461 18.33 23.87 -23.83
C ASN A 461 17.96 23.93 -25.32
N SER A 462 16.70 23.63 -25.66
CA SER A 462 16.19 23.79 -27.03
C SER A 462 16.21 25.24 -27.50
N LEU A 463 15.89 26.20 -26.62
CA LEU A 463 15.94 27.64 -26.91
C LEU A 463 17.38 28.13 -27.06
N TYR A 464 18.31 27.61 -26.25
CA TYR A 464 19.74 27.91 -26.42
C TYR A 464 20.27 27.42 -27.77
N LEU A 465 19.92 26.19 -28.18
CA LEU A 465 20.29 25.65 -29.50
C LEU A 465 19.67 26.46 -30.65
N ALA A 466 18.39 26.83 -30.55
CA ALA A 466 17.73 27.70 -31.52
C ALA A 466 18.44 29.07 -31.65
N THR A 467 18.84 29.66 -30.52
CA THR A 467 19.56 30.94 -30.50
C THR A 467 20.93 30.83 -31.17
N ILE A 468 21.70 29.78 -30.86
CA ILE A 468 23.04 29.55 -31.43
C ILE A 468 22.94 29.29 -32.94
N SER A 469 22.01 28.45 -33.38
CA SER A 469 21.79 28.14 -34.80
C SER A 469 21.37 29.37 -35.60
N LEU A 470 20.42 30.17 -35.11
CA LEU A 470 20.01 31.42 -35.76
C LEU A 470 21.17 32.43 -35.85
N LYS A 471 21.99 32.55 -34.80
CA LYS A 471 23.19 33.39 -34.83
C LYS A 471 24.23 32.93 -35.83
N LEU A 472 24.48 31.61 -35.93
CA LEU A 472 25.38 31.05 -36.94
C LEU A 472 24.87 31.34 -38.36
N VAL A 473 23.58 31.12 -38.61
CA VAL A 473 22.96 31.42 -39.91
C VAL A 473 23.08 32.91 -40.26
N ALA A 474 22.78 33.80 -39.32
CA ALA A 474 22.92 35.25 -39.51
C ALA A 474 24.38 35.63 -39.84
N TYR A 475 25.35 35.08 -39.10
CA TYR A 475 26.77 35.32 -39.32
C TYR A 475 27.24 34.83 -40.70
N PHE A 476 26.86 33.61 -41.10
CA PHE A 476 27.22 33.08 -42.42
C PHE A 476 26.58 33.86 -43.56
N LYS A 477 25.31 34.24 -43.45
CA LYS A 477 24.61 35.02 -44.48
C LYS A 477 25.29 36.37 -44.75
N VAL A 478 25.74 37.04 -43.69
CA VAL A 478 26.45 38.33 -43.78
C VAL A 478 27.84 38.15 -44.40
N ARG A 479 28.56 37.10 -44.01
CA ARG A 479 29.89 36.80 -44.55
C ARG A 479 29.85 36.40 -46.03
N VAL A 480 28.82 35.65 -46.45
CA VAL A 480 28.58 35.31 -47.86
C VAL A 480 28.19 36.54 -48.68
N PHE A 481 27.40 37.46 -48.11
CA PHE A 481 27.03 38.71 -48.77
C PHE A 481 28.24 39.64 -48.98
N PHE A 482 29.17 39.70 -48.03
CA PHE A 482 30.42 40.49 -48.17
C PHE A 482 31.51 39.82 -49.03
N SER A 483 31.36 38.53 -49.35
CA SER A 483 32.33 37.79 -50.19
C SER A 483 31.94 37.75 -51.68
N ARG A 484 30.75 38.23 -52.04
CA ARG A 484 30.33 38.55 -53.41
C ARG A 484 30.53 40.04 -53.65
#